data_AF-A0A2E6G8G0-F1
#
_entry.id   AF-A0A2E6G8G0-F1
#
_cell.length_a   1.000
_cell.length_b   1.000
_cell.length_c   1.000
_cell.angle_alpha   90.00
_cell.angle_beta   90.00
_cell.angle_gamma   90.00
#
_symmetry.space_group_name_H-M   'P 1'
#
loop_
_entity.id
_entity.type
_entity.pdbx_description
1 polymer ?
#
loop_
_entity_poly.entity_id
_entity_poly.type
_entity_poly.pdbx_seq_one_letter_code
_entity_poly.pdbx_strand_id
1 'polypeptide(L)'
;MFFKDSAKKKALLAAKSAYIEAATLKGDTREEVAFRRRIGFRSRTHLDKIFIEGATKTARHQDLCEQANDRGLEHPPPPKVGMFQSAKGPNGIIYTYVPAEFSEPVFLYGGQYQTMEIDAFRAIRLTQEIADKVSFDLDLEKPIVTLQFLRDELAALENSASETDNEE
;
A
#
# COMPACT_ATOMS: atom_id res chain seq x y z
N MET A 1 17.65 23.70 -12.07
CA MET A 1 16.48 23.06 -11.41
C MET A 1 15.66 22.18 -12.36
N PHE A 2 15.57 22.49 -13.66
CA PHE A 2 14.75 21.77 -14.66
C PHE A 2 15.07 20.30 -14.96
N PHE A 3 16.32 19.85 -14.84
CA PHE A 3 16.69 18.46 -15.17
C PHE A 3 16.17 17.41 -14.16
N LYS A 4 16.00 17.80 -12.89
CA LYS A 4 15.53 16.89 -11.82
C LYS A 4 14.05 16.56 -11.96
N ASP A 5 13.23 17.52 -12.38
CA ASP A 5 11.79 17.31 -12.59
C ASP A 5 11.50 16.44 -13.82
N SER A 6 12.32 16.58 -14.88
CA SER A 6 12.25 15.71 -16.05
C SER A 6 12.61 14.25 -15.72
N ALA A 7 13.68 14.03 -14.93
CA ALA A 7 14.10 12.70 -14.51
C ALA A 7 13.04 12.01 -13.63
N LYS A 8 12.44 12.74 -12.68
CA LYS A 8 11.33 12.23 -11.86
C LYS A 8 10.13 11.82 -12.73
N LYS A 9 9.71 12.69 -13.66
CA LYS A 9 8.59 12.39 -14.57
C LYS A 9 8.85 11.13 -15.39
N LYS A 10 10.06 10.96 -15.91
CA LYS A 10 10.47 9.76 -16.64
C LYS A 10 10.39 8.50 -15.76
N ALA A 11 10.83 8.59 -14.50
CA ALA A 11 10.78 7.48 -13.56
C ALA A 11 9.34 7.07 -13.19
N LEU A 12 8.44 8.04 -13.02
CA LEU A 12 7.00 7.78 -12.78
C LEU A 12 6.35 7.08 -13.96
N LEU A 13 6.59 7.56 -15.19
CA LEU A 13 6.10 6.92 -16.41
C LEU A 13 6.64 5.50 -16.54
N ALA A 14 7.93 5.29 -16.27
CA ALA A 14 8.54 3.97 -16.29
C ALA A 14 7.93 3.02 -15.26
N ALA A 15 7.58 3.50 -14.06
CA ALA A 15 6.91 2.67 -13.05
C ALA A 15 5.53 2.20 -13.52
N LYS A 16 4.74 3.10 -14.13
CA LYS A 16 3.43 2.76 -14.69
C LYS A 16 3.55 1.81 -15.88
N SER A 17 4.46 2.09 -16.82
CA SER A 17 4.71 1.22 -17.97
C SER A 17 5.14 -0.18 -17.55
N ALA A 18 6.02 -0.30 -16.56
CA ALA A 18 6.49 -1.61 -16.09
C ALA A 18 5.36 -2.46 -15.48
N TYR A 19 4.40 -1.85 -14.79
CA TYR A 19 3.22 -2.58 -14.31
C TYR A 19 2.37 -3.08 -15.48
N ILE A 20 2.04 -2.20 -16.42
CA ILE A 20 1.19 -2.54 -17.58
C ILE A 20 1.86 -3.61 -18.43
N GLU A 21 3.16 -3.50 -18.66
CA GLU A 21 3.95 -4.53 -19.34
C GLU A 21 3.83 -5.87 -18.61
N ALA A 22 4.07 -5.91 -17.30
CA ALA A 22 3.98 -7.14 -16.53
C ALA A 22 2.60 -7.80 -16.58
N ALA A 23 1.52 -7.01 -16.51
CA ALA A 23 0.15 -7.50 -16.58
C ALA A 23 -0.28 -7.96 -17.99
N THR A 24 0.41 -7.50 -19.04
CA THR A 24 0.08 -7.85 -20.44
C THR A 24 0.99 -8.91 -21.05
N LEU A 25 2.07 -9.28 -20.36
CA LEU A 25 2.97 -10.36 -20.78
C LEU A 25 2.22 -11.69 -20.81
N LYS A 26 2.36 -12.41 -21.93
CA LYS A 26 1.73 -13.73 -22.14
C LYS A 26 2.73 -14.89 -22.15
N GLY A 27 4.03 -14.59 -22.13
CA GLY A 27 5.07 -15.61 -22.14
C GLY A 27 5.44 -16.05 -20.73
N ASP A 28 5.96 -17.28 -20.62
CA ASP A 28 6.37 -17.91 -19.37
C ASP A 28 7.86 -18.25 -19.36
N THR A 29 8.67 -17.50 -20.10
CA THR A 29 10.12 -17.60 -19.98
C THR A 29 10.53 -17.24 -18.55
N ARG A 30 11.67 -17.78 -18.11
CA ARG A 30 12.20 -17.50 -16.77
C ARG A 30 12.38 -16.00 -16.53
N GLU A 31 12.80 -15.28 -17.57
CA GLU A 31 13.00 -13.84 -17.56
C GLU A 31 11.68 -13.07 -17.39
N GLU A 32 10.60 -13.48 -18.08
CA GLU A 32 9.26 -12.88 -17.95
C GLU A 32 8.65 -13.16 -16.57
N VAL A 33 8.75 -14.39 -16.07
CA VAL A 33 8.30 -14.76 -14.72
C VAL A 33 9.05 -13.95 -13.66
N ALA A 34 10.37 -13.82 -13.80
CA ALA A 34 11.18 -13.00 -12.90
C ALA A 34 10.79 -11.51 -12.96
N PHE A 35 10.44 -11.01 -14.14
CA PHE A 35 9.95 -9.65 -14.32
C PHE A 35 8.61 -9.44 -13.60
N ARG A 36 7.60 -10.30 -13.82
CA ARG A 36 6.30 -10.23 -13.14
C ARG A 36 6.47 -10.28 -11.62
N ARG A 37 7.29 -11.20 -11.09
CA ARG A 37 7.61 -11.28 -9.66
C ARG A 37 8.23 -10.00 -9.11
N ARG A 38 9.16 -9.38 -9.85
CA ARG A 38 9.78 -8.11 -9.44
C ARG A 38 8.76 -6.97 -9.37
N ILE A 39 7.81 -6.93 -10.31
CA ILE A 39 6.70 -5.97 -10.28
C ILE A 39 5.76 -6.29 -9.11
N GLY A 40 5.42 -7.56 -8.88
CA GLY A 40 4.64 -7.99 -7.71
C GLY A 40 5.23 -7.52 -6.38
N PHE A 41 6.55 -7.65 -6.19
CA PHE A 41 7.22 -7.14 -4.98
C PHE A 41 7.09 -5.61 -4.82
N ARG A 42 7.17 -4.86 -5.93
CA ARG A 42 6.94 -3.41 -5.93
C ARG A 42 5.49 -3.08 -5.63
N SER A 43 4.55 -3.83 -6.17
CA SER A 43 3.11 -3.68 -5.89
C SER A 43 2.81 -3.93 -4.43
N ARG A 44 3.38 -4.98 -3.82
CA ARG A 44 3.28 -5.21 -2.37
C ARG A 44 3.73 -3.97 -1.58
N THR A 45 4.93 -3.49 -1.86
CA THR A 45 5.50 -2.30 -1.20
C THR A 45 4.59 -1.08 -1.38
N HIS A 46 3.96 -0.96 -2.55
CA HIS A 46 3.05 0.13 -2.87
C HIS A 46 1.75 0.03 -2.06
N LEU A 47 1.12 -1.14 -1.99
CA LEU A 47 -0.10 -1.37 -1.22
C LEU A 47 0.12 -1.11 0.28
N ASP A 48 1.21 -1.63 0.85
CA ASP A 48 1.55 -1.39 2.26
C ASP A 48 1.70 0.12 2.56
N LYS A 49 2.33 0.86 1.64
CA LYS A 49 2.49 2.31 1.77
C LYS A 49 1.18 3.07 1.62
N ILE A 50 0.32 2.64 0.72
CA ILE A 50 -0.98 3.26 0.52
C ILE A 50 -1.89 3.04 1.72
N PHE A 51 -1.83 1.86 2.36
CA PHE A 51 -2.52 1.62 3.62
C PHE A 51 -2.07 2.62 4.69
N ILE A 52 -0.76 2.78 4.89
CA ILE A 52 -0.19 3.73 5.85
C ILE A 52 -0.54 5.17 5.49
N GLU A 53 -0.51 5.52 4.21
CA GLU A 53 -0.89 6.84 3.71
C GLU A 53 -2.37 7.13 4.01
N GLY A 54 -3.26 6.13 3.80
CA GLY A 54 -4.68 6.19 4.12
C GLY A 54 -4.91 6.49 5.59
N ALA A 55 -4.27 5.72 6.47
CA ALA A 55 -4.33 5.93 7.92
C ALA A 55 -3.85 7.33 8.30
N THR A 56 -2.65 7.71 7.86
CA THR A 56 -2.00 8.98 8.22
C THR A 56 -2.79 10.19 7.74
N LYS A 57 -3.29 10.16 6.49
CA LYS A 57 -4.06 11.27 5.93
C LYS A 57 -5.45 11.38 6.55
N THR A 58 -6.05 10.26 6.95
CA THR A 58 -7.34 10.25 7.65
C THR A 58 -7.21 10.87 9.04
N ALA A 59 -6.19 10.49 9.81
CA ALA A 59 -5.91 11.12 11.10
C ALA A 59 -5.74 12.64 10.97
N ARG A 60 -4.92 13.09 10.02
CA ARG A 60 -4.72 14.51 9.75
C ARG A 60 -6.01 15.21 9.31
N HIS A 61 -6.87 14.54 8.54
CA HIS A 61 -8.14 15.10 8.10
C HIS A 61 -9.09 15.31 9.29
N GLN A 62 -9.15 14.35 10.23
CA GLN A 62 -9.91 14.48 11.48
C GLN A 62 -9.43 15.69 12.30
N ASP A 63 -8.12 15.83 12.52
CA ASP A 63 -7.54 16.99 13.24
C ASP A 63 -7.92 18.34 12.60
N LEU A 64 -7.95 18.39 11.26
CA LEU A 64 -8.31 19.60 10.52
C LEU A 64 -9.82 19.88 10.58
N CYS A 65 -10.66 18.85 10.57
CA CYS A 65 -12.11 18.97 10.76
C CYS A 65 -12.45 19.50 12.16
N GLU A 66 -11.78 19.01 13.20
CA GLU A 66 -11.93 19.52 14.57
C GLU A 66 -11.54 20.99 14.67
N GLN A 67 -10.39 21.37 14.12
CA GLN A 67 -9.97 22.78 14.07
C GLN A 67 -10.93 23.67 13.26
N ALA A 68 -11.54 23.14 12.20
CA ALA A 68 -12.54 23.86 11.43
C ALA A 68 -13.82 24.09 12.25
N ASN A 69 -14.27 23.09 13.02
CA ASN A 69 -15.41 23.21 13.94
C ASN A 69 -15.18 24.31 14.97
N ASP A 70 -14.00 24.32 15.62
CA ASP A 70 -13.66 25.33 16.64
C ASP A 70 -13.67 26.77 16.10
N ARG A 71 -13.39 26.92 14.80
CA ARG A 71 -13.30 28.21 14.11
C ARG A 71 -14.57 28.57 13.34
N GLY A 72 -15.59 27.70 13.33
CA GLY A 72 -16.80 27.87 12.51
C GLY A 72 -16.51 27.92 11.00
N LEU A 73 -15.46 27.23 10.55
CA LEU A 73 -15.05 27.13 9.15
C LEU A 73 -15.60 25.86 8.50
N GLU A 74 -15.67 25.86 7.18
CA GLU A 74 -16.00 24.65 6.42
C GLU A 74 -14.92 23.57 6.58
N HIS A 75 -15.36 22.30 6.55
CA HIS A 75 -14.45 21.17 6.66
C HIS A 75 -13.57 21.03 5.41
N PRO A 76 -12.30 20.62 5.58
CA PRO A 76 -11.44 20.30 4.45
C PRO A 76 -12.01 19.11 3.65
N PRO A 77 -11.72 19.03 2.34
CA PRO A 77 -12.14 17.89 1.53
C PRO A 77 -11.47 16.59 2.01
N PRO A 78 -12.14 15.44 1.83
CA PRO A 78 -11.56 14.14 2.18
C PRO A 78 -10.23 13.89 1.47
N PRO A 79 -9.28 13.18 2.12
CA PRO A 79 -7.99 12.90 1.52
C PRO A 79 -8.12 11.95 0.34
N LYS A 80 -7.22 12.11 -0.64
CA LYS A 80 -7.14 11.25 -1.83
C LYS A 80 -5.83 10.48 -1.87
N VAL A 81 -5.89 9.28 -2.44
CA VAL A 81 -4.74 8.41 -2.67
C VAL A 81 -3.77 9.02 -3.69
N GLY A 82 -2.47 8.85 -3.45
CA GLY A 82 -1.45 9.16 -4.45
C GLY A 82 -1.30 8.04 -5.49
N MET A 83 -1.27 8.38 -6.79
CA MET A 83 -1.09 7.40 -7.88
C MET A 83 0.26 6.66 -7.85
N PHE A 84 1.27 7.23 -7.18
CA PHE A 84 2.63 6.70 -7.17
C PHE A 84 3.19 6.76 -5.76
N GLN A 85 3.92 5.71 -5.37
CA GLN A 85 4.68 5.68 -4.12
C GLN A 85 6.17 5.67 -4.41
N SER A 86 6.96 6.32 -3.56
CA SER A 86 8.42 6.26 -3.60
C SER A 86 8.92 5.18 -2.65
N ALA A 87 9.95 4.42 -3.02
CA ALA A 87 10.60 3.44 -2.14
C ALA A 87 12.12 3.51 -2.29
N LYS A 88 12.85 3.17 -1.23
CA LYS A 88 14.31 3.03 -1.29
C LYS A 88 14.63 1.70 -1.97
N GLY A 89 15.35 1.75 -3.07
CA GLY A 89 15.94 0.59 -3.74
C GLY A 89 17.47 0.61 -3.64
N PRO A 90 18.15 -0.44 -4.16
CA PRO A 90 19.61 -0.57 -4.08
C PRO A 90 20.36 0.61 -4.71
N ASN A 91 19.80 1.21 -5.77
CA ASN A 91 20.42 2.30 -6.53
C ASN A 91 19.75 3.66 -6.27
N GLY A 92 19.10 3.84 -5.11
CA GLY A 92 18.40 5.06 -4.73
C GLY A 92 16.88 4.94 -4.78
N ILE A 93 16.19 6.07 -4.94
CA ILE A 93 14.71 6.12 -4.89
C ILE A 93 14.14 5.51 -6.17
N ILE A 94 13.28 4.50 -6.00
CA ILE A 94 12.43 3.98 -7.05
C ILE A 94 11.00 4.50 -6.86
N TYR A 95 10.26 4.59 -7.97
CA TYR A 95 8.83 4.84 -7.94
C TYR A 95 8.08 3.56 -8.26
N THR A 96 6.92 3.41 -7.65
CA THR A 96 6.04 2.26 -7.78
C THR A 96 4.66 2.75 -8.19
N TYR A 97 3.94 1.90 -8.91
CA TYR A 97 2.61 2.17 -9.42
C TYR A 97 1.77 0.91 -9.26
N VAL A 98 0.53 1.10 -8.83
CA VAL A 98 -0.54 0.11 -8.85
C VAL A 98 -1.79 0.84 -9.38
N PRO A 99 -2.61 0.20 -10.23
CA PRO A 99 -3.89 0.76 -10.70
C PRO A 99 -4.80 1.30 -9.59
N ALA A 100 -5.60 2.31 -9.93
CA ALA A 100 -6.53 2.98 -8.99
C ALA A 100 -7.53 2.00 -8.37
N GLU A 101 -8.04 1.07 -9.16
CA GLU A 101 -8.98 0.03 -8.74
C GLU A 101 -8.47 -0.88 -7.61
N PHE A 102 -7.15 -0.99 -7.44
CA PHE A 102 -6.53 -1.70 -6.33
C PHE A 102 -6.03 -0.74 -5.23
N SER A 103 -5.53 0.43 -5.60
CA SER A 103 -4.96 1.38 -4.63
C SER A 103 -6.01 2.14 -3.82
N GLU A 104 -7.13 2.55 -4.42
CA GLU A 104 -8.19 3.30 -3.72
C GLU A 104 -8.84 2.49 -2.58
N PRO A 105 -9.21 1.20 -2.74
CA PRO A 105 -9.73 0.41 -1.63
C PRO A 105 -8.74 0.27 -0.47
N VAL A 106 -7.46 0.04 -0.78
CA VAL A 106 -6.42 -0.13 0.26
C VAL A 106 -6.17 1.17 1.02
N PHE A 107 -6.24 2.32 0.33
CA PHE A 107 -6.20 3.62 0.97
C PHE A 107 -7.37 3.80 1.95
N LEU A 108 -8.58 3.43 1.52
CA LEU A 108 -9.78 3.48 2.36
C LEU A 108 -9.64 2.58 3.58
N TYR A 109 -9.17 1.34 3.43
CA TYR A 109 -8.97 0.42 4.56
C TYR A 109 -7.97 0.95 5.58
N GLY A 110 -6.92 1.63 5.13
CA GLY A 110 -5.99 2.34 6.03
C GLY A 110 -6.70 3.41 6.85
N GLY A 111 -7.57 4.20 6.22
CA GLY A 111 -8.40 5.19 6.91
C GLY A 111 -9.37 4.55 7.91
N GLN A 112 -10.07 3.49 7.52
CA GLN A 112 -11.01 2.77 8.39
C GLN A 112 -10.32 2.12 9.59
N TYR A 113 -9.11 1.60 9.39
CA TYR A 113 -8.30 1.09 10.48
C TYR A 113 -7.91 2.21 11.46
N GLN A 114 -7.50 3.37 10.94
CA GLN A 114 -7.18 4.54 11.75
C GLN A 114 -8.39 5.05 12.57
N THR A 115 -9.60 5.01 12.01
CA THR A 115 -10.83 5.43 12.69
C THR A 115 -11.45 4.34 13.57
N MET A 116 -10.79 3.18 13.69
CA MET A 116 -11.29 2.01 14.42
C MET A 116 -12.61 1.44 13.88
N GLU A 117 -12.98 1.76 12.64
CA GLU A 117 -14.13 1.14 11.95
C GLU A 117 -13.87 -0.34 11.63
N ILE A 118 -12.59 -0.70 11.42
CA ILE A 118 -12.15 -2.08 11.24
C ILE A 118 -10.96 -2.37 12.16
N ASP A 119 -10.89 -3.59 12.67
CA ASP A 119 -9.75 -4.08 13.45
C ASP A 119 -8.58 -4.54 12.55
N ALA A 120 -7.47 -4.93 13.19
CA ALA A 120 -6.27 -5.38 12.50
C ALA A 120 -6.51 -6.63 11.64
N PHE A 121 -7.26 -7.62 12.14
CA PHE A 121 -7.57 -8.85 11.41
C PHE A 121 -8.36 -8.56 10.12
N ARG A 122 -9.36 -7.67 10.20
CA ARG A 122 -10.17 -7.25 9.08
C ARG A 122 -9.38 -6.40 8.08
N ALA A 123 -8.53 -5.50 8.56
CA ALA A 123 -7.63 -4.71 7.72
C ALA A 123 -6.67 -5.60 6.91
N ILE A 124 -6.08 -6.61 7.56
CA ILE A 124 -5.24 -7.62 6.93
C ILE A 124 -6.01 -8.39 5.85
N ARG A 125 -7.19 -8.93 6.18
CA ARG A 125 -7.99 -9.72 5.25
C ARG A 125 -8.38 -8.91 4.01
N LEU A 126 -8.93 -7.71 4.19
CA LEU A 126 -9.40 -6.86 3.09
C LEU A 126 -8.25 -6.41 2.19
N THR A 127 -7.10 -6.06 2.77
CA THR A 127 -5.92 -5.67 1.99
C THR A 127 -5.30 -6.88 1.26
N GLN A 128 -5.38 -8.08 1.85
CA GLN A 128 -4.94 -9.31 1.20
C GLN A 128 -5.83 -9.66 0.00
N GLU A 129 -7.15 -9.49 0.09
CA GLU A 129 -8.05 -9.71 -1.05
C GLU A 129 -7.71 -8.83 -2.27
N ILE A 130 -7.25 -7.60 -2.03
CA ILE A 130 -6.75 -6.73 -3.09
C ILE A 130 -5.39 -7.20 -3.61
N ALA A 131 -4.49 -7.61 -2.72
CA ALA A 131 -3.19 -8.16 -3.08
C ALA A 131 -3.32 -9.43 -3.94
N ASP A 132 -4.32 -10.27 -3.68
CA ASP A 132 -4.61 -11.47 -4.46
C ASP A 132 -5.10 -11.09 -5.87
N LYS A 133 -5.95 -10.06 -6.00
CA LYS A 133 -6.36 -9.53 -7.31
C LYS A 133 -5.18 -8.97 -8.11
N VAL A 134 -4.29 -8.23 -7.46
CA VAL A 134 -3.05 -7.73 -8.09
C VAL A 134 -2.15 -8.90 -8.51
N SER A 135 -2.08 -9.95 -7.70
CA SER A 135 -1.28 -11.14 -8.01
C SER A 135 -1.85 -11.90 -9.20
N PHE A 136 -3.17 -11.96 -9.31
CA PHE A 136 -3.87 -12.51 -10.47
C PHE A 136 -3.64 -11.67 -11.73
N ASP A 137 -3.77 -10.34 -11.64
CA ASP A 137 -3.52 -9.41 -12.75
C ASP A 137 -2.08 -9.50 -13.28
N LEU A 138 -1.12 -9.78 -12.39
CA LEU A 138 0.30 -9.96 -12.72
C LEU A 138 0.69 -11.42 -12.98
N ASP A 139 -0.27 -12.36 -13.07
CA ASP A 139 -0.02 -13.78 -13.29
C ASP A 139 1.14 -14.33 -12.41
N LEU A 140 1.01 -14.14 -11.10
CA LEU A 140 2.01 -14.59 -10.13
C LEU A 140 1.66 -15.99 -9.62
N GLU A 141 2.61 -16.92 -9.74
CA GLU A 141 2.51 -18.28 -9.18
C GLU A 141 2.23 -18.27 -7.67
N LYS A 142 2.84 -17.32 -6.95
CA LYS A 142 2.62 -17.13 -5.51
C LYS A 142 2.07 -15.72 -5.28
N PRO A 143 0.88 -15.59 -4.65
CA PRO A 143 0.33 -14.30 -4.31
C PRO A 143 1.27 -13.50 -3.42
N ILE A 144 1.23 -12.17 -3.57
CA ILE A 144 1.94 -11.27 -2.69
C ILE A 144 1.21 -11.18 -1.34
N VAL A 145 1.98 -11.14 -0.25
CA VAL A 145 1.45 -10.99 1.10
C VAL A 145 1.65 -9.55 1.57
N THR A 146 0.58 -8.88 1.97
CA THR A 146 0.58 -7.48 2.42
C THR A 146 0.42 -7.34 3.94
N LEU A 147 0.70 -6.13 4.42
CA LEU A 147 0.59 -5.71 5.83
C LEU A 147 1.38 -6.59 6.80
N GLN A 148 2.60 -7.00 6.40
CA GLN A 148 3.46 -7.83 7.26
C GLN A 148 3.72 -7.19 8.61
N PHE A 149 3.91 -5.87 8.66
CA PHE A 149 4.09 -5.14 9.91
C PHE A 149 2.93 -5.37 10.90
N LEU A 150 1.69 -5.37 10.41
CA LEU A 150 0.50 -5.57 11.25
C LEU A 150 0.33 -7.03 11.66
N ARG A 151 0.72 -7.97 10.79
CA ARG A 151 0.75 -9.41 11.11
C ARG A 151 1.78 -9.71 12.20
N ASP A 152 2.95 -9.08 12.11
CA ASP A 152 4.02 -9.23 13.09
C ASP A 152 3.60 -8.65 14.46
N GLU A 153 2.92 -7.49 14.46
CA GLU A 153 2.33 -6.91 15.68
C GLU A 153 1.32 -7.85 16.35
N LEU A 154 0.41 -8.46 15.58
CA LEU A 154 -0.54 -9.44 16.13
C LEU A 154 0.14 -10.68 16.71
N ALA A 155 1.12 -11.24 16.01
CA ALA A 155 1.85 -12.40 16.50
C ALA A 155 2.63 -12.10 17.79
N ALA A 156 3.17 -10.88 17.93
CA ALA A 156 3.83 -10.46 19.16
C ALA A 156 2.86 -10.33 20.34
N LEU A 157 1.64 -9.85 20.10
CA LEU A 157 0.58 -9.76 21.12
C LEU A 157 0.09 -11.14 21.59
N GLU A 158 -0.01 -12.11 20.68
CA GLU A 158 -0.39 -13.48 21.04
C GLU A 158 0.68 -14.16 21.90
N ASN A 159 1.96 -13.99 21.54
CA ASN A 159 3.06 -14.55 22.31
C ASN A 159 3.13 -13.96 23.73
N SER A 160 2.96 -12.64 23.89
CA SER A 160 3.01 -12.01 25.21
C SER A 160 1.85 -12.42 26.12
N ALA A 161 0.65 -12.64 25.57
CA ALA A 161 -0.49 -13.16 26.32
C ALA A 161 -0.26 -14.59 26.81
N SER A 162 0.39 -15.43 25.99
CA SER A 162 0.70 -16.81 26.37
C SER A 162 1.79 -16.95 27.43
N GLU A 163 2.69 -15.97 27.56
CA GLU A 163 3.71 -15.95 28.61
C GLU A 163 3.13 -15.56 29.98
N THR A 164 2.07 -14.76 30.01
CA THR A 164 1.44 -14.33 31.27
C THR A 164 0.59 -15.43 31.91
N ASP A 165 0.01 -16.32 31.10
CA ASP A 165 -0.81 -17.45 31.58
C ASP A 165 0.02 -18.65 32.09
N ASN A 166 1.34 -18.66 31.89
CA ASN A 166 2.24 -19.74 32.31
C ASN A 166 3.02 -19.44 33.61
N GLU A 167 2.76 -18.30 34.26
CA GLU A 167 3.40 -17.87 35.52
C GLU A 167 2.50 -17.99 36.77
N GLU A 168 1.32 -18.64 36.68
CA GLU A 168 0.44 -18.95 37.83
C GLU A 168 0.55 -20.41 38.33
#